data_AF-A0A8H9HU44-F1
#
_entry.id   AF-A0A8H9HU44-F1
#
_cell.length_a   1.000
_cell.length_b   1.000
_cell.length_c   1.000
_cell.angle_alpha   90.00
_cell.angle_beta   90.00
_cell.angle_gamma   90.00
#
_symmetry.space_group_name_H-M   'P 1'
#
loop_
_entity.id
_entity.type
_entity.pdbx_description
1 polymer ?
#
loop_
_entity_poly.entity_id
_entity_poly.type
_entity_poly.pdbx_seq_one_letter_code
_entity_poly.pdbx_strand_id
1 'polypeptide(L)'
;MDVAPGALKIGATGGKLTTVKVSDKSGKEVPGTIAADGSSWTPSAGLAVGTAYQVSAMAADANGAVATADSSFTTLTPAALAKASDNVDDNATYGVGMIVSVEFSKDVANKDAVAKGITFETDNGTAVKGHWFDDRRLDFRPEEYWKPGTKVTVQYRLKSVEIAPGVYGTDRDEPFTIGRSKVSTVDAAAHRMTVAENGASSDIDITSGSDEHPTWNGTMVVMSKEGTVRMQSSTLPGMTGSPYDLQVPHSMRLTTTGTYVHGNYWSGGAFGEDNVSHGCVGLRDVKGGGDSTTMGKFYADSLVGDVVIVKNSVKKETLDPANGLSGWNVPWSKW
;
A
#
# COMPACT_ATOMS: atom_id res chain seq x y z
N MET A 1 8.65 36.50 -2.16
CA MET A 1 9.87 35.69 -1.99
C MET A 1 9.44 34.26 -1.80
N ASP A 2 10.00 33.33 -2.57
CA ASP A 2 9.81 31.89 -2.36
C ASP A 2 10.78 31.43 -1.27
N VAL A 3 10.25 31.26 -0.07
CA VAL A 3 11.04 30.87 1.11
C VAL A 3 11.11 29.34 1.18
N ALA A 4 12.32 28.77 1.31
CA ALA A 4 12.46 27.34 1.51
C ALA A 4 11.69 26.89 2.78
N PRO A 5 11.03 25.72 2.79
CA PRO A 5 10.19 25.26 3.91
C PRO A 5 10.81 25.29 5.32
N GLY A 6 12.15 25.19 5.40
CA GLY A 6 12.91 25.26 6.66
C GLY A 6 13.58 26.61 6.96
N ALA A 7 13.33 27.65 6.17
CA ALA A 7 14.09 28.90 6.23
C ALA A 7 13.43 30.03 7.05
N LEU A 8 12.24 29.81 7.64
CA LEU A 8 11.59 30.84 8.46
C LEU A 8 12.37 31.03 9.78
N LYS A 9 12.97 32.22 9.93
CA LYS A 9 13.58 32.67 11.17
C LYS A 9 12.92 33.97 11.62
N ILE A 10 12.44 33.98 12.86
CA ILE A 10 11.89 35.17 13.52
C ILE A 10 12.78 35.45 14.73
N GLY A 11 13.21 36.71 14.89
CA GLY A 11 14.09 37.10 15.98
C GLY A 11 13.86 38.53 16.44
N ALA A 12 14.35 38.85 17.63
CA ALA A 12 14.32 40.20 18.20
C ALA A 12 15.74 40.70 18.52
N THR A 13 16.00 41.97 18.23
CA THR A 13 17.24 42.66 18.60
C THR A 13 16.91 43.80 19.55
N GLY A 14 17.64 43.90 20.68
CA GLY A 14 17.39 44.95 21.69
C GLY A 14 16.20 44.67 22.62
N GLY A 15 15.58 43.50 22.51
CA GLY A 15 14.48 43.04 23.36
C GLY A 15 14.26 41.53 23.23
N LYS A 16 13.21 41.01 23.86
CA LYS A 16 12.81 39.59 23.83
C LYS A 16 11.45 39.43 23.18
N LEU A 17 11.31 38.42 22.33
CA LEU A 17 10.02 37.98 21.82
C LEU A 17 9.13 37.54 22.99
N THR A 18 7.88 38.01 22.97
CA THR A 18 6.85 37.70 23.97
C THR A 18 5.72 36.88 23.34
N THR A 19 5.36 37.21 22.11
CA THR A 19 4.33 36.52 21.33
C THR A 19 4.80 36.39 19.89
N VAL A 20 4.65 35.21 19.30
CA VAL A 20 4.81 35.00 17.86
C VAL A 20 3.65 34.15 17.38
N LYS A 21 2.92 34.67 16.40
CA LYS A 21 1.84 33.98 15.71
C LYS A 21 2.18 33.89 14.23
N VAL A 22 2.19 32.68 13.71
CA VAL A 22 2.37 32.41 12.28
C VAL A 22 1.16 31.60 11.83
N SER A 23 0.46 32.04 10.79
CA SER A 23 -0.72 31.34 10.28
C SER A 23 -0.81 31.39 8.77
N ASP A 24 -1.40 30.36 8.16
CA ASP A 24 -1.73 30.38 6.75
C ASP A 24 -2.99 31.25 6.46
N LYS A 25 -3.36 31.35 5.18
CA LYS A 25 -4.55 32.11 4.75
C LYS A 25 -5.88 31.60 5.30
N SER A 26 -5.95 30.34 5.76
CA SER A 26 -7.15 29.77 6.40
C SER A 26 -7.23 30.10 7.89
N GLY A 27 -6.18 30.72 8.45
CA GLY A 27 -6.04 30.99 9.87
C GLY A 27 -5.47 29.83 10.67
N LYS A 28 -5.05 28.73 10.02
CA LYS A 28 -4.39 27.61 10.70
C LYS A 28 -3.02 28.07 11.18
N GLU A 29 -2.81 28.03 12.50
CA GLU A 29 -1.55 28.40 13.12
C GLU A 29 -0.47 27.34 12.86
N VAL A 30 0.76 27.81 12.68
CA VAL A 30 1.97 26.99 12.62
C VAL A 30 2.49 26.85 14.04
N PRO A 31 2.51 25.63 14.61
CA PRO A 31 3.11 25.39 15.91
C PRO A 31 4.59 25.76 15.91
N GLY A 32 5.06 26.43 16.95
CA GLY A 32 6.47 26.76 17.12
C GLY A 32 6.75 27.29 18.51
N THR A 33 8.03 27.49 18.80
CA THR A 33 8.51 27.79 20.15
C THR A 33 9.44 28.98 20.11
N ILE A 34 9.22 29.91 21.05
CA ILE A 34 10.17 30.99 21.35
C ILE A 34 11.30 30.37 22.18
N ALA A 35 12.55 30.62 21.79
CA ALA A 35 13.72 30.18 22.54
C ALA A 35 13.68 30.72 23.98
N ALA A 36 14.25 29.97 24.93
CA ALA A 36 14.19 30.32 26.35
C ALA A 36 14.80 31.69 26.68
N ASP A 37 15.76 32.15 25.87
CA ASP A 37 16.37 33.48 25.99
C ASP A 37 15.49 34.61 25.40
N GLY A 38 14.41 34.27 24.67
CA GLY A 38 13.51 35.18 23.99
C GLY A 38 14.05 35.74 22.67
N SER A 39 15.20 35.26 22.19
CA SER A 39 15.88 35.87 21.03
C SER A 39 15.30 35.45 19.69
N SER A 40 14.65 34.29 19.63
CA SER A 40 14.19 33.69 18.38
C SER A 40 12.93 32.85 18.55
N TRP A 41 12.21 32.61 17.45
CA TRP A 41 11.12 31.64 17.35
C TRP A 41 11.38 30.70 16.17
N THR A 42 11.10 29.42 16.37
CA THR A 42 11.30 28.36 15.36
C THR A 42 10.05 27.50 15.25
N PRO A 43 9.59 27.17 14.02
CA PRO A 43 8.45 26.28 13.84
C PRO A 43 8.81 24.85 14.28
N SER A 44 7.82 24.11 14.78
CA SER A 44 8.02 22.73 15.26
C SER A 44 8.19 21.72 14.12
N ALA A 45 7.76 22.08 12.91
CA ALA A 45 7.88 21.29 11.69
C ALA A 45 8.13 22.21 10.48
N GLY A 46 8.52 21.63 9.34
CA GLY A 46 8.65 22.37 8.09
C GLY A 46 7.33 23.00 7.64
N LEU A 47 7.42 24.17 7.02
CA LEU A 47 6.24 24.86 6.46
C LEU A 47 5.74 24.16 5.20
N ALA A 48 4.44 24.24 4.93
CA ALA A 48 3.88 23.68 3.72
C ALA A 48 4.32 24.47 2.49
N VAL A 49 4.81 23.79 1.44
CA VAL A 49 5.15 24.43 0.15
C VAL A 49 3.94 25.08 -0.51
N GLY A 50 4.19 26.05 -1.39
CA GLY A 50 3.18 26.81 -2.12
C GLY A 50 2.17 27.56 -1.23
N THR A 51 2.48 27.73 0.06
CA THR A 51 1.57 28.29 1.05
C THR A 51 2.00 29.69 1.45
N ALA A 52 1.04 30.61 1.49
CA ALA A 52 1.24 31.96 1.97
C ALA A 52 0.98 32.02 3.47
N TYR A 53 1.91 32.60 4.21
CA TYR A 53 1.86 32.76 5.66
C TYR A 53 1.89 34.23 6.06
N GLN A 54 1.17 34.55 7.13
CA GLN A 54 1.28 35.80 7.86
C GLN A 54 2.00 35.54 9.18
N VAL A 55 2.85 36.49 9.55
CA VAL A 55 3.62 36.49 10.80
C VAL A 55 3.23 37.76 11.56
N SER A 56 2.89 37.60 12.83
CA SER A 56 2.75 38.70 13.79
C SER A 56 3.62 38.40 15.00
N ALA A 57 4.57 39.27 15.29
CA ALA A 57 5.52 39.11 16.39
C ALA A 57 5.52 40.34 17.29
N MET A 58 5.54 40.11 18.60
CA MET A 58 5.67 41.14 19.62
C MET A 58 6.96 40.91 20.42
N ALA A 59 7.70 41.98 20.66
CA ALA A 59 8.89 41.97 21.51
C ALA A 59 8.81 43.09 22.55
N ALA A 60 9.46 42.89 23.69
CA ALA A 60 9.61 43.89 24.73
C ALA A 60 11.08 44.06 25.14
N ASP A 61 11.53 45.29 25.37
CA ASP A 61 12.86 45.57 25.92
C ASP A 61 12.87 45.52 27.47
N ALA A 62 14.06 45.73 28.07
CA ALA A 62 14.22 45.72 29.52
C ALA A 62 13.51 46.90 30.23
N ASN A 63 13.15 47.96 29.49
CA ASN A 63 12.43 49.13 29.98
C ASN A 63 10.91 48.97 29.83
N GLY A 64 10.43 47.85 29.28
CA GLY A 64 9.03 47.58 29.03
C GLY A 64 8.47 48.22 27.75
N ALA A 65 9.32 48.78 26.88
CA ALA A 65 8.90 49.27 25.58
C ALA A 65 8.55 48.08 24.67
N VAL A 66 7.33 48.09 24.12
CA VAL A 66 6.82 47.02 23.26
C VAL A 66 6.93 47.43 21.79
N ALA A 67 7.38 46.50 20.95
CA ALA A 67 7.37 46.62 19.51
C ALA A 67 6.58 45.47 18.89
N THR A 68 5.80 45.78 17.86
CA THR A 68 5.07 44.79 17.05
C THR A 68 5.60 44.85 15.62
N ALA A 69 5.75 43.69 15.00
CA ALA A 69 6.11 43.57 13.60
C ALA A 69 5.20 42.53 12.93
N ASP A 70 4.60 42.94 11.81
CA ASP A 70 3.82 42.07 10.95
C ASP A 70 4.55 41.86 9.62
N SER A 71 4.49 40.65 9.09
CA SER A 71 5.09 40.30 7.80
C SER A 71 4.27 39.22 7.09
N SER A 72 4.50 39.06 5.80
CA SER A 72 3.95 37.95 5.04
C SER A 72 4.95 37.44 4.02
N PHE A 73 4.89 36.15 3.74
CA PHE A 73 5.73 35.50 2.74
C PHE A 73 4.99 34.30 2.14
N THR A 74 5.49 33.81 1.02
CA THR A 74 5.03 32.56 0.41
C THR A 74 6.19 31.58 0.42
N THR A 75 5.94 30.33 0.79
CA THR A 75 6.96 29.28 0.68
C THR A 75 7.18 28.89 -0.78
N LEU A 76 8.32 28.23 -1.06
CA LEU A 76 8.65 27.59 -2.35
C LEU A 76 7.41 27.05 -3.08
N THR A 77 7.18 27.50 -4.31
CA THR A 77 6.15 26.93 -5.18
C THR A 77 6.71 25.69 -5.89
N PRO A 78 6.09 24.50 -5.73
CA PRO A 78 6.54 23.31 -6.45
C PRO A 78 6.54 23.52 -7.97
N ALA A 79 7.58 23.03 -8.65
CA ALA A 79 7.62 23.03 -10.11
C ALA A 79 6.63 22.01 -10.70
N ALA A 80 6.38 20.92 -9.99
CA ALA A 80 5.35 19.93 -10.31
C ALA A 80 4.86 19.20 -9.06
N LEU A 81 3.72 18.54 -9.18
CA LEU A 81 3.24 17.57 -8.20
C LEU A 81 3.41 16.15 -8.75
N ALA A 82 3.86 15.22 -7.92
CA ALA A 82 3.81 13.79 -8.23
C ALA A 82 2.57 13.17 -7.57
N LYS A 83 1.88 12.32 -8.32
CA LYS A 83 0.78 11.53 -7.78
C LYS A 83 1.36 10.28 -7.12
N ALA A 84 1.02 10.06 -5.86
CA ALA A 84 1.19 8.79 -5.17
C ALA A 84 -0.16 8.05 -5.22
N SER A 85 -0.24 7.00 -6.03
CA SER A 85 -1.43 6.15 -6.13
C SER A 85 -1.20 4.89 -5.31
N ASP A 86 -2.20 4.41 -4.60
CA ASP A 86 -2.09 3.17 -3.85
C ASP A 86 -3.18 2.17 -4.24
N ASN A 87 -3.18 1.02 -3.58
CA ASN A 87 -4.09 -0.10 -3.81
C ASN A 87 -5.14 -0.26 -2.70
N VAL A 88 -5.38 0.78 -1.90
CA VAL A 88 -6.44 0.82 -0.91
C VAL A 88 -7.49 1.86 -1.31
N ASP A 89 -8.68 1.74 -0.71
CA ASP A 89 -9.80 2.65 -0.91
C ASP A 89 -10.31 3.09 0.46
N ASP A 90 -10.74 4.35 0.55
CA ASP A 90 -11.37 4.92 1.74
C ASP A 90 -12.50 4.05 2.30
N ASN A 91 -12.35 3.69 3.57
CA ASN A 91 -13.26 2.89 4.40
C ASN A 91 -13.50 1.46 3.89
N ALA A 92 -12.67 0.94 2.98
CA ALA A 92 -12.77 -0.43 2.52
C ALA A 92 -12.33 -1.44 3.58
N THR A 93 -12.59 -2.73 3.32
CA THR A 93 -12.20 -3.84 4.17
C THR A 93 -11.33 -4.83 3.40
N TYR A 94 -10.16 -5.17 3.95
CA TYR A 94 -9.18 -6.05 3.32
C TYR A 94 -8.87 -7.28 4.18
N GLY A 95 -8.35 -8.33 3.56
CA GLY A 95 -7.88 -9.53 4.25
C GLY A 95 -6.58 -9.29 5.03
N VAL A 96 -6.22 -10.27 5.89
CA VAL A 96 -5.10 -10.17 6.83
C VAL A 96 -3.71 -10.13 6.18
N GLY A 97 -3.61 -10.48 4.90
CA GLY A 97 -2.38 -10.41 4.11
C GLY A 97 -2.19 -9.07 3.41
N MET A 98 -3.07 -8.09 3.59
CA MET A 98 -3.00 -6.85 2.82
C MET A 98 -1.64 -6.15 2.94
N ILE A 99 -1.05 -5.85 1.79
CA ILE A 99 0.13 -4.99 1.65
C ILE A 99 -0.34 -3.70 1.01
N VAL A 100 -0.03 -2.56 1.62
CA VAL A 100 -0.30 -1.24 1.03
C VAL A 100 0.84 -0.90 0.08
N SER A 101 0.59 -0.97 -1.22
CA SER A 101 1.54 -0.69 -2.30
C SER A 101 1.31 0.73 -2.80
N VAL A 102 2.32 1.59 -2.72
CA VAL A 102 2.27 2.98 -3.17
C VAL A 102 3.14 3.13 -4.41
N GLU A 103 2.52 3.51 -5.52
CA GLU A 103 3.14 3.77 -6.81
C GLU A 103 3.23 5.28 -7.09
N PHE A 104 4.42 5.74 -7.44
CA PHE A 104 4.69 7.14 -7.75
C PHE A 104 4.73 7.39 -9.26
N SER A 105 4.09 8.46 -9.73
CA SER A 105 4.07 8.83 -11.16
C SER A 105 5.43 9.27 -11.72
N LYS A 106 6.47 9.38 -10.88
CA LYS A 106 7.84 9.79 -11.20
C LYS A 106 8.82 9.07 -10.29
N ASP A 107 10.08 8.96 -10.73
CA ASP A 107 11.16 8.40 -9.90
C ASP A 107 11.31 9.21 -8.61
N VAL A 108 11.44 8.49 -7.50
CA VAL A 108 11.61 9.04 -6.16
C VAL A 108 13.10 9.11 -5.84
N ALA A 109 13.64 10.32 -5.87
CA ALA A 109 15.03 10.58 -5.49
C ALA A 109 15.23 10.55 -3.97
N ASN A 110 14.28 11.11 -3.21
CA ASN A 110 14.37 11.23 -1.76
C ASN A 110 13.59 10.12 -1.03
N LYS A 111 13.95 8.85 -1.29
CA LYS A 111 13.25 7.66 -0.79
C LYS A 111 13.02 7.66 0.72
N ASP A 112 14.02 8.03 1.51
CA ASP A 112 13.92 8.06 2.97
C ASP A 112 12.92 9.10 3.47
N ALA A 113 12.88 10.28 2.85
CA ALA A 113 11.96 11.35 3.22
C ALA A 113 10.53 10.99 2.85
N VAL A 114 10.33 10.37 1.68
CA VAL A 114 9.03 9.87 1.23
C VAL A 114 8.52 8.75 2.14
N ALA A 115 9.36 7.75 2.45
CA ALA A 115 8.98 6.67 3.34
C ALA A 115 8.61 7.16 4.75
N LYS A 116 9.32 8.16 5.29
CA LYS A 116 8.96 8.80 6.57
C LYS A 116 7.69 9.65 6.49
N GLY A 117 7.37 10.17 5.31
CA GLY A 117 6.16 10.94 5.05
C GLY A 117 4.91 10.09 4.92
N ILE A 118 5.02 8.76 4.86
CA ILE A 118 3.88 7.84 4.82
C ILE A 118 3.88 7.05 6.12
N THR A 119 2.87 7.30 6.95
CA THR A 119 2.76 6.70 8.28
C THR A 119 1.46 5.93 8.44
N PHE A 120 1.42 5.02 9.39
CA PHE A 120 0.27 4.16 9.64
C PHE A 120 -0.17 4.37 11.08
N GLU A 121 -1.40 4.85 11.25
CA GLU A 121 -2.07 4.86 12.54
C GLU A 121 -2.90 3.59 12.66
N THR A 122 -2.69 2.82 13.73
CA THR A 122 -3.41 1.57 13.99
C THR A 122 -3.99 1.60 15.39
N ASP A 123 -5.25 1.17 15.53
CA ASP A 123 -5.96 1.20 16.83
C ASP A 123 -5.41 0.21 17.87
N ASN A 124 -4.64 -0.78 17.41
CA ASN A 124 -4.03 -1.82 18.24
C ASN A 124 -2.50 -1.71 18.36
N GLY A 125 -1.90 -0.63 17.83
CA GLY A 125 -0.45 -0.39 17.91
C GLY A 125 0.40 -1.30 17.01
N THR A 126 -0.19 -1.96 16.01
CA THR A 126 0.55 -2.70 14.98
C THR A 126 1.50 -1.77 14.25
N ALA A 127 2.80 -2.09 14.29
CA ALA A 127 3.84 -1.36 13.58
C ALA A 127 3.94 -1.82 12.12
N VAL A 128 4.14 -0.86 11.21
CA VAL A 128 4.23 -1.08 9.76
C VAL A 128 5.55 -0.51 9.26
N LYS A 129 6.22 -1.22 8.34
CA LYS A 129 7.44 -0.74 7.69
C LYS A 129 7.29 -0.73 6.18
N GLY A 130 7.96 0.22 5.53
CA GLY A 130 8.02 0.34 4.08
C GLY A 130 9.24 -0.37 3.49
N HIS A 131 9.08 -0.99 2.32
CA HIS A 131 10.12 -1.61 1.52
C HIS A 131 10.06 -1.09 0.07
N TRP A 132 11.15 -0.53 -0.43
CA TRP A 132 11.24 -0.07 -1.82
C TRP A 132 11.59 -1.24 -2.75
N PHE A 133 10.75 -1.50 -3.74
CA PHE A 133 11.04 -2.50 -4.78
C PHE A 133 11.83 -1.90 -5.94
N ASP A 134 11.55 -0.65 -6.28
CA ASP A 134 12.27 0.10 -7.31
C ASP A 134 12.24 1.61 -6.98
N ASP A 135 12.44 2.48 -7.97
CA ASP A 135 12.43 3.93 -7.80
C ASP A 135 11.03 4.55 -7.74
N ARG A 136 9.96 3.75 -7.92
CA ARG A 136 8.57 4.21 -8.00
C ARG A 136 7.59 3.41 -7.15
N ARG A 137 7.98 2.26 -6.61
CA ARG A 137 7.12 1.42 -5.79
C ARG A 137 7.66 1.23 -4.37
N LEU A 138 6.83 1.62 -3.41
CA LEU A 138 7.04 1.42 -1.98
C LEU A 138 5.89 0.63 -1.37
N ASP A 139 6.18 -0.54 -0.82
CA ASP A 139 5.20 -1.42 -0.21
C ASP A 139 5.30 -1.37 1.32
N PHE A 140 4.15 -1.43 2.00
CA PHE A 140 4.07 -1.38 3.45
C PHE A 140 3.33 -2.59 4.01
N ARG A 141 3.92 -3.23 5.03
CA ARG A 141 3.27 -4.27 5.82
C ARG A 141 3.81 -4.36 7.25
N PRO A 142 3.04 -4.97 8.17
CA PRO A 142 3.54 -5.45 9.45
C PRO A 142 4.44 -6.67 9.32
N GLU A 143 5.13 -7.02 10.42
CA GLU A 143 6.01 -8.19 10.50
C GLU A 143 5.26 -9.50 10.26
N GLU A 144 4.13 -9.65 10.95
CA GLU A 144 3.18 -10.75 10.86
C GLU A 144 1.90 -10.29 10.15
N TYR A 145 1.04 -11.22 9.72
CA TYR A 145 -0.26 -10.85 9.17
C TYR A 145 -1.05 -9.94 10.11
N TRP A 146 -1.84 -9.05 9.52
CA TRP A 146 -2.67 -8.14 10.26
C TRP A 146 -3.63 -8.88 11.19
N LYS A 147 -3.84 -8.36 12.40
CA LYS A 147 -4.85 -8.90 13.30
C LYS A 147 -6.25 -8.59 12.76
N PRO A 148 -7.19 -9.55 12.72
CA PRO A 148 -8.56 -9.27 12.33
C PRO A 148 -9.20 -8.14 13.13
N GLY A 149 -9.96 -7.27 12.46
CA GLY A 149 -10.62 -6.12 13.06
C GLY A 149 -9.75 -4.88 13.27
N THR A 150 -8.44 -4.93 12.94
CA THR A 150 -7.56 -3.76 13.05
C THR A 150 -8.09 -2.61 12.20
N LYS A 151 -8.23 -1.43 12.80
CA LYS A 151 -8.50 -0.18 12.06
C LYS A 151 -7.18 0.47 11.72
N VAL A 152 -7.01 0.81 10.44
CA VAL A 152 -5.79 1.40 9.91
C VAL A 152 -6.13 2.73 9.27
N THR A 153 -5.30 3.75 9.46
CA THR A 153 -5.33 4.97 8.64
C THR A 153 -3.94 5.18 8.05
N VAL A 154 -3.84 5.15 6.72
CA VAL A 154 -2.61 5.55 6.03
C VAL A 154 -2.59 7.07 5.98
N GLN A 155 -1.54 7.66 6.52
CA GLN A 155 -1.35 9.10 6.61
C GLN A 155 -0.22 9.50 5.67
N TYR A 156 -0.59 10.09 4.53
CA TYR A 156 0.34 10.68 3.58
C TYR A 156 0.59 12.13 3.99
N ARG A 157 1.84 12.45 4.32
CA ARG A 157 2.34 13.78 4.69
C ARG A 157 3.40 14.24 3.70
N LEU A 158 3.05 14.16 2.41
CA LEU A 158 3.97 14.36 1.30
C LEU A 158 3.94 15.77 0.71
N LYS A 159 3.00 16.63 1.12
CA LYS A 159 2.90 18.00 0.60
C LYS A 159 4.21 18.77 0.76
N SER A 160 4.90 18.57 1.88
CA SER A 160 6.16 19.25 2.19
C SER A 160 7.39 18.36 1.98
N VAL A 161 7.21 17.18 1.37
CA VAL A 161 8.29 16.24 1.07
C VAL A 161 8.64 16.37 -0.40
N GLU A 162 9.87 16.79 -0.66
CA GLU A 162 10.41 16.80 -2.01
C GLU A 162 10.66 15.35 -2.44
N ILE A 163 9.90 14.85 -3.41
CA ILE A 163 10.01 13.48 -3.94
C ILE A 163 11.20 13.39 -4.89
N ALA A 164 11.35 14.40 -5.74
CA ALA A 164 12.43 14.62 -6.68
C ALA A 164 12.65 16.14 -6.84
N PRO A 165 13.75 16.63 -7.43
CA PRO A 165 14.03 18.07 -7.51
C PRO A 165 12.83 18.89 -8.03
N GLY A 166 12.28 19.77 -7.18
CA GLY A 166 11.13 20.61 -7.47
C GLY A 166 9.77 19.89 -7.55
N VAL A 167 9.71 18.58 -7.27
CA VAL A 167 8.52 17.74 -7.34
C VAL A 167 8.08 17.35 -5.93
N TYR A 168 6.83 17.66 -5.59
CA TYR A 168 6.26 17.43 -4.26
C TYR A 168 5.01 16.57 -4.34
N GLY A 169 4.62 15.94 -3.23
CA GLY A 169 3.40 15.16 -3.15
C GLY A 169 2.20 15.97 -2.64
N THR A 170 1.19 15.25 -2.17
CA THR A 170 0.02 15.82 -1.49
C THR A 170 -0.24 15.11 -0.18
N ASP A 171 -0.82 15.81 0.78
CA ASP A 171 -1.29 15.20 2.01
C ASP A 171 -2.67 14.58 1.79
N ARG A 172 -2.91 13.42 2.39
CA ARG A 172 -4.24 12.79 2.52
C ARG A 172 -4.22 11.75 3.63
N ASP A 173 -5.40 11.40 4.12
CA ASP A 173 -5.63 10.29 5.04
C ASP A 173 -6.57 9.30 4.38
N GLU A 174 -6.28 8.02 4.56
CA GLU A 174 -6.98 6.93 3.89
C GLU A 174 -7.26 5.80 4.90
N PRO A 175 -8.44 5.82 5.56
CA PRO A 175 -8.80 4.82 6.55
C PRO A 175 -9.26 3.53 5.88
N PHE A 176 -8.93 2.37 6.45
CA PHE A 176 -9.51 1.08 6.07
C PHE A 176 -9.56 0.14 7.29
N THR A 177 -10.23 -1.00 7.12
CA THR A 177 -10.34 -2.02 8.17
C THR A 177 -9.79 -3.36 7.70
N ILE A 178 -9.12 -4.08 8.59
CA ILE A 178 -8.75 -5.48 8.36
C ILE A 178 -9.94 -6.36 8.74
N GLY A 179 -10.41 -7.17 7.80
CA GLY A 179 -11.51 -8.10 7.98
C GLY A 179 -11.12 -9.35 8.74
N ARG A 180 -11.78 -10.46 8.42
CA ARG A 180 -11.50 -11.78 9.01
C ARG A 180 -10.17 -12.35 8.53
N SER A 181 -9.62 -13.29 9.29
CA SER A 181 -8.47 -14.07 8.84
C SER A 181 -8.93 -15.20 7.92
N LYS A 182 -8.47 -15.18 6.67
CA LYS A 182 -8.61 -16.28 5.71
C LYS A 182 -7.27 -16.55 5.03
N VAL A 183 -6.77 -17.77 5.20
CA VAL A 183 -5.52 -18.25 4.60
C VAL A 183 -5.80 -19.54 3.86
N SER A 184 -5.56 -19.54 2.56
CA SER A 184 -5.77 -20.71 1.69
C SER A 184 -4.44 -21.33 1.31
N THR A 185 -4.18 -22.55 1.77
CA THR A 185 -2.94 -23.27 1.47
C THR A 185 -3.18 -24.29 0.37
N VAL A 186 -2.63 -24.04 -0.81
CA VAL A 186 -2.63 -24.94 -1.97
C VAL A 186 -1.43 -25.87 -1.87
N ASP A 187 -1.69 -27.16 -1.76
CA ASP A 187 -0.71 -28.22 -1.92
C ASP A 187 -0.81 -28.77 -3.34
N ALA A 188 0.11 -28.35 -4.22
CA ALA A 188 0.06 -28.71 -5.63
C ALA A 188 0.28 -30.20 -5.86
N ALA A 189 1.07 -30.88 -5.00
CA ALA A 189 1.32 -32.31 -5.10
C ALA A 189 0.14 -33.16 -4.59
N ALA A 190 -0.65 -32.63 -3.66
CA ALA A 190 -1.85 -33.28 -3.14
C ALA A 190 -3.14 -32.85 -3.86
N HIS A 191 -3.05 -31.98 -4.87
CA HIS A 191 -4.18 -31.45 -5.64
C HIS A 191 -5.30 -30.87 -4.77
N ARG A 192 -4.94 -30.29 -3.62
CA ARG A 192 -5.89 -29.86 -2.60
C ARG A 192 -5.53 -28.51 -2.01
N MET A 193 -6.56 -27.72 -1.73
CA MET A 193 -6.45 -26.45 -1.02
C MET A 193 -7.14 -26.55 0.33
N THR A 194 -6.39 -26.31 1.41
CA THR A 194 -6.96 -26.18 2.76
C THR A 194 -7.20 -24.71 3.06
N VAL A 195 -8.46 -24.34 3.30
CA VAL A 195 -8.87 -22.99 3.65
C VAL A 195 -9.02 -22.90 5.16
N ALA A 196 -8.13 -22.16 5.81
CA ALA A 196 -8.22 -21.84 7.22
C ALA A 196 -8.90 -20.48 7.41
N GLU A 197 -10.05 -20.48 8.07
CA GLU A 197 -10.85 -19.28 8.32
C GLU A 197 -11.41 -19.31 9.75
N ASN A 198 -11.17 -18.24 10.52
CA ASN A 198 -11.67 -18.09 11.89
C ASN A 198 -11.41 -19.31 12.82
N GLY A 199 -10.28 -19.98 12.65
CA GLY A 199 -9.90 -21.17 13.45
C GLY A 199 -10.54 -22.48 13.00
N ALA A 200 -11.41 -22.46 11.98
CA ALA A 200 -11.89 -23.65 11.29
C ALA A 200 -11.06 -23.92 10.02
N SER A 201 -11.10 -25.14 9.51
CA SER A 201 -10.47 -25.49 8.24
C SER A 201 -11.38 -26.38 7.40
N SER A 202 -11.36 -26.15 6.09
CA SER A 202 -12.05 -26.98 5.11
C SER A 202 -11.14 -27.27 3.93
N ASP A 203 -11.31 -28.44 3.32
CA ASP A 203 -10.56 -28.84 2.15
C ASP A 203 -11.39 -28.67 0.88
N ILE A 204 -10.72 -28.22 -0.18
CA ILE A 204 -11.26 -28.06 -1.52
C ILE A 204 -10.34 -28.79 -2.49
N ASP A 205 -10.90 -29.69 -3.29
CA ASP A 205 -10.17 -30.29 -4.41
C ASP A 205 -9.94 -29.24 -5.50
N ILE A 206 -8.69 -29.13 -5.94
CA ILE A 206 -8.25 -28.13 -6.91
C ILE A 206 -7.54 -28.81 -8.09
N THR A 207 -7.31 -28.04 -9.15
CA THR A 207 -6.24 -28.33 -10.10
C THR A 207 -5.30 -27.13 -10.14
N SER A 208 -3.99 -27.36 -10.25
CA SER A 208 -2.98 -26.30 -10.34
C SER A 208 -2.14 -26.43 -11.62
N GLY A 209 -1.05 -25.66 -11.71
CA GLY A 209 -0.17 -25.63 -12.88
C GLY A 209 0.48 -26.98 -13.17
N SER A 210 0.44 -27.40 -14.43
CA SER A 210 1.07 -28.65 -14.88
C SER A 210 2.59 -28.65 -14.71
N ASP A 211 3.24 -29.79 -14.93
CA ASP A 211 4.71 -29.87 -14.88
C ASP A 211 5.41 -28.99 -15.91
N GLU A 212 4.79 -28.77 -17.08
CA GLU A 212 5.29 -27.87 -18.12
C GLU A 212 5.09 -26.39 -17.74
N HIS A 213 4.01 -26.09 -17.01
CA HIS A 213 3.62 -24.73 -16.63
C HIS A 213 3.26 -24.63 -15.14
N PRO A 214 4.24 -24.84 -14.25
CA PRO A 214 3.93 -25.05 -12.85
C PRO A 214 3.58 -23.73 -12.13
N THR A 215 2.69 -23.84 -11.14
CA THR A 215 2.28 -22.72 -10.27
C THR A 215 3.47 -22.28 -9.42
N TRP A 216 3.59 -20.97 -9.18
CA TRP A 216 4.62 -20.44 -8.28
C TRP A 216 4.44 -20.95 -6.85
N ASN A 217 5.52 -21.47 -6.24
CA ASN A 217 5.56 -21.67 -4.80
C ASN A 217 5.71 -20.33 -4.08
N GLY A 218 5.16 -20.23 -2.87
CA GLY A 218 5.28 -19.04 -2.01
C GLY A 218 3.94 -18.45 -1.58
N THR A 219 4.01 -17.34 -0.88
CA THR A 219 2.86 -16.60 -0.35
C THR A 219 2.44 -15.52 -1.33
N MET A 220 1.20 -15.59 -1.78
CA MET A 220 0.55 -14.56 -2.60
C MET A 220 -0.63 -13.96 -1.84
N VAL A 221 -1.05 -12.78 -2.28
CA VAL A 221 -2.19 -12.06 -1.70
C VAL A 221 -3.17 -11.75 -2.82
N VAL A 222 -4.46 -11.93 -2.55
CA VAL A 222 -5.52 -11.57 -3.50
C VAL A 222 -5.44 -10.07 -3.76
N MET A 223 -5.04 -9.69 -4.98
CA MET A 223 -4.86 -8.30 -5.40
C MET A 223 -6.17 -7.67 -5.87
N SER A 224 -7.02 -8.46 -6.53
CA SER A 224 -8.26 -8.00 -7.13
C SER A 224 -9.24 -9.16 -7.29
N LYS A 225 -10.53 -8.82 -7.30
CA LYS A 225 -11.64 -9.72 -7.62
C LYS A 225 -12.28 -9.22 -8.91
N GLU A 226 -11.95 -9.86 -10.04
CA GLU A 226 -12.19 -9.31 -11.39
C GLU A 226 -13.45 -9.87 -12.06
N GLY A 227 -14.24 -10.69 -11.36
CA GLY A 227 -15.44 -11.31 -11.92
C GLY A 227 -15.08 -12.26 -13.07
N THR A 228 -15.44 -11.90 -14.30
CA THR A 228 -15.11 -12.69 -15.49
C THR A 228 -13.94 -12.06 -16.23
N VAL A 229 -12.87 -12.82 -16.41
CA VAL A 229 -11.67 -12.40 -17.14
C VAL A 229 -11.53 -13.20 -18.41
N ARG A 230 -11.23 -12.53 -19.52
CA ARG A 230 -10.81 -13.20 -20.76
C ARG A 230 -9.34 -13.59 -20.62
N MET A 231 -9.08 -14.87 -20.36
CA MET A 231 -7.73 -15.38 -20.22
C MET A 231 -7.24 -15.96 -21.54
N GLN A 232 -6.12 -15.44 -22.04
CA GLN A 232 -5.49 -15.87 -23.29
C GLN A 232 -4.05 -16.30 -23.01
N SER A 233 -3.65 -17.54 -23.33
CA SER A 233 -2.26 -17.96 -23.07
C SER A 233 -1.24 -17.34 -24.02
N SER A 234 -1.65 -16.88 -25.20
CA SER A 234 -0.76 -16.22 -26.16
C SER A 234 -0.18 -14.90 -25.67
N THR A 235 -0.73 -14.31 -24.60
CA THR A 235 -0.23 -13.08 -23.98
C THR A 235 0.76 -13.33 -22.84
N LEU A 236 0.95 -14.58 -22.43
CA LEU A 236 1.81 -14.94 -21.31
C LEU A 236 3.25 -15.27 -21.78
N PRO A 237 4.29 -14.70 -21.14
CA PRO A 237 5.68 -14.99 -21.50
C PRO A 237 6.01 -16.47 -21.30
N GLY A 238 6.68 -17.08 -22.29
CA GLY A 238 7.20 -18.45 -22.18
C GLY A 238 6.18 -19.57 -22.35
N MET A 239 4.96 -19.27 -22.82
CA MET A 239 3.95 -20.28 -23.12
C MET A 239 4.31 -21.08 -24.37
N THR A 240 4.23 -22.40 -24.26
CA THR A 240 4.36 -23.39 -25.32
C THR A 240 3.04 -24.16 -25.46
N GLY A 241 2.82 -24.82 -26.61
CA GLY A 241 1.60 -25.59 -26.85
C GLY A 241 0.42 -24.81 -27.46
N SER A 242 -0.76 -25.43 -27.48
CA SER A 242 -1.96 -24.85 -28.10
C SER A 242 -2.52 -23.72 -27.23
N PRO A 243 -2.74 -22.52 -27.80
CA PRO A 243 -3.23 -21.41 -27.01
C PRO A 243 -4.67 -21.64 -26.54
N TYR A 244 -4.99 -21.21 -25.32
CA TYR A 244 -6.37 -21.11 -24.83
C TYR A 244 -6.84 -19.65 -24.89
N ASP A 245 -8.15 -19.47 -25.11
CA ASP A 245 -8.85 -18.18 -25.05
C ASP A 245 -10.23 -18.46 -24.43
N LEU A 246 -10.36 -18.14 -23.14
CA LEU A 246 -11.50 -18.53 -22.32
C LEU A 246 -12.06 -17.34 -21.55
N GLN A 247 -13.38 -17.31 -21.41
CA GLN A 247 -14.06 -16.44 -20.45
C GLN A 247 -14.13 -17.16 -19.12
N VAL A 248 -13.33 -16.71 -18.16
CA VAL A 248 -13.10 -17.40 -16.89
C VAL A 248 -13.82 -16.67 -15.76
N PRO A 249 -14.88 -17.25 -15.17
CA PRO A 249 -15.66 -16.62 -14.11
C PRO A 249 -14.92 -16.66 -12.77
N HIS A 250 -15.41 -15.85 -11.82
CA HIS A 250 -14.93 -15.77 -10.43
C HIS A 250 -13.39 -15.65 -10.33
N SER A 251 -12.79 -14.82 -11.17
CA SER A 251 -11.34 -14.67 -11.26
C SER A 251 -10.82 -13.75 -10.15
N MET A 252 -9.92 -14.27 -9.31
CA MET A 252 -9.19 -13.49 -8.30
C MET A 252 -7.70 -13.49 -8.62
N ARG A 253 -7.14 -12.30 -8.83
CA ARG A 253 -5.75 -12.16 -9.26
C ARG A 253 -4.82 -12.23 -8.06
N LEU A 254 -3.73 -12.98 -8.18
CA LEU A 254 -2.71 -13.16 -7.15
C LEU A 254 -1.37 -12.48 -7.49
N THR A 255 -1.02 -12.42 -8.79
CA THR A 255 0.26 -11.87 -9.25
C THR A 255 0.07 -10.96 -10.47
N THR A 256 0.97 -10.02 -10.68
CA THR A 256 0.92 -9.15 -11.87
C THR A 256 1.24 -9.93 -13.14
N THR A 257 2.04 -10.99 -13.05
CA THR A 257 2.34 -11.90 -14.19
C THR A 257 1.21 -12.87 -14.53
N GLY A 258 0.07 -12.82 -13.84
CA GLY A 258 -1.15 -13.52 -14.29
C GLY A 258 -1.46 -14.86 -13.61
N THR A 259 -1.05 -15.07 -12.37
CA THR A 259 -1.55 -16.17 -11.53
C THR A 259 -2.89 -15.78 -10.93
N TYR A 260 -3.88 -16.66 -11.05
CA TYR A 260 -5.23 -16.48 -10.51
C TYR A 260 -5.68 -17.68 -9.69
N VAL A 261 -6.60 -17.44 -8.75
CA VAL A 261 -7.57 -18.45 -8.31
C VAL A 261 -8.87 -18.16 -9.06
N HIS A 262 -9.43 -19.15 -9.76
CA HIS A 262 -10.58 -18.90 -10.62
C HIS A 262 -11.50 -20.10 -10.81
N GLY A 263 -12.67 -19.82 -11.38
CA GLY A 263 -13.65 -20.84 -11.74
C GLY A 263 -13.17 -21.63 -12.95
N ASN A 264 -13.22 -22.95 -12.85
CA ASN A 264 -12.83 -23.85 -13.92
C ASN A 264 -14.00 -24.81 -14.21
N TYR A 265 -14.56 -24.67 -15.40
CA TYR A 265 -15.71 -25.46 -15.88
C TYR A 265 -15.31 -26.48 -16.97
N TRP A 266 -14.02 -26.55 -17.33
CA TRP A 266 -13.53 -27.36 -18.46
C TRP A 266 -12.63 -28.52 -18.04
N SER A 267 -12.00 -28.46 -16.86
CA SER A 267 -11.04 -29.48 -16.39
C SER A 267 -11.69 -30.75 -15.80
N GLY A 268 -13.01 -30.89 -15.87
CA GLY A 268 -13.73 -32.15 -15.66
C GLY A 268 -13.31 -32.93 -14.40
N GLY A 269 -12.62 -34.06 -14.61
CA GLY A 269 -12.16 -34.99 -13.57
C GLY A 269 -10.85 -34.63 -12.87
N ALA A 270 -10.13 -33.60 -13.32
CA ALA A 270 -8.79 -33.29 -12.81
C ALA A 270 -8.74 -32.79 -11.36
N PHE A 271 -9.85 -32.27 -10.82
CA PHE A 271 -9.83 -31.70 -9.47
C PHE A 271 -9.62 -32.79 -8.42
N GLY A 272 -8.55 -32.63 -7.62
CA GLY A 272 -8.13 -33.62 -6.62
C GLY A 272 -7.22 -34.71 -7.16
N GLU A 273 -6.93 -34.72 -8.47
CA GLU A 273 -6.23 -35.84 -9.13
C GLU A 273 -5.05 -35.37 -10.01
N ASP A 274 -5.21 -34.27 -10.76
CA ASP A 274 -4.24 -33.82 -11.76
C ASP A 274 -4.01 -32.30 -11.76
N ASN A 275 -2.80 -31.88 -12.11
CA ASN A 275 -2.46 -30.49 -12.38
C ASN A 275 -2.42 -30.22 -13.89
N VAL A 276 -3.39 -29.45 -14.39
CA VAL A 276 -3.59 -29.24 -15.84
C VAL A 276 -3.62 -27.76 -16.25
N SER A 277 -3.47 -26.84 -15.30
CA SER A 277 -3.51 -25.41 -15.59
C SER A 277 -2.16 -24.90 -16.12
N HIS A 278 -2.11 -23.65 -16.56
CA HIS A 278 -0.85 -22.98 -16.93
C HIS A 278 -0.32 -22.06 -15.82
N GLY A 279 -0.46 -22.51 -14.58
CA GLY A 279 0.04 -21.82 -13.38
C GLY A 279 -1.05 -21.25 -12.47
N CYS A 280 -2.30 -21.16 -12.92
CA CYS A 280 -3.45 -20.79 -12.08
C CYS A 280 -3.89 -21.93 -11.13
N VAL A 281 -4.66 -21.58 -10.11
CA VAL A 281 -5.36 -22.53 -9.24
C VAL A 281 -6.84 -22.54 -9.63
N GLY A 282 -7.30 -23.66 -10.18
CA GLY A 282 -8.69 -23.84 -10.61
C GLY A 282 -9.52 -24.51 -9.54
N LEU A 283 -10.70 -23.94 -9.27
CA LEU A 283 -11.75 -24.56 -8.45
C LEU A 283 -12.97 -24.90 -9.33
N ARG A 284 -13.72 -25.93 -8.93
CA ARG A 284 -14.90 -26.36 -9.68
C ARG A 284 -15.92 -25.22 -9.83
N ASP A 285 -16.33 -24.98 -11.06
CA ASP A 285 -17.36 -24.02 -11.43
C ASP A 285 -18.16 -24.51 -12.65
N VAL A 286 -19.14 -23.72 -13.09
CA VAL A 286 -19.92 -23.93 -14.31
C VAL A 286 -19.61 -22.85 -15.35
N LYS A 287 -19.92 -23.13 -16.62
CA LYS A 287 -19.72 -22.15 -17.70
C LYS A 287 -20.55 -20.89 -17.41
N GLY A 288 -19.90 -19.74 -17.32
CA GLY A 288 -20.52 -18.47 -16.95
C GLY A 288 -20.52 -18.16 -15.45
N GLY A 289 -20.10 -19.10 -14.60
CA GLY A 289 -20.08 -18.96 -13.14
C GLY A 289 -21.43 -19.24 -12.49
N GLY A 290 -21.42 -19.86 -11.31
CA GLY A 290 -22.62 -19.98 -10.47
C GLY A 290 -22.32 -19.79 -9.00
N ASP A 291 -23.16 -19.04 -8.28
CA ASP A 291 -22.95 -18.68 -6.87
C ASP A 291 -22.91 -19.91 -5.93
N SER A 292 -23.56 -21.00 -6.31
CA SER A 292 -23.62 -22.24 -5.51
C SER A 292 -22.44 -23.18 -5.74
N THR A 293 -21.60 -22.93 -6.75
CA THR A 293 -20.43 -23.75 -7.05
C THR A 293 -19.35 -23.56 -6.00
N THR A 294 -18.38 -24.47 -5.96
CA THR A 294 -17.24 -24.37 -5.05
C THR A 294 -16.50 -23.04 -5.24
N MET A 295 -16.24 -22.66 -6.49
CA MET A 295 -15.61 -21.37 -6.77
C MET A 295 -16.53 -20.18 -6.45
N GLY A 296 -17.81 -20.22 -6.79
CA GLY A 296 -18.75 -19.11 -6.53
C GLY A 296 -18.81 -18.76 -5.03
N LYS A 297 -18.92 -19.78 -4.18
CA LYS A 297 -18.86 -19.61 -2.71
C LYS A 297 -17.51 -19.07 -2.26
N PHE A 298 -16.40 -19.68 -2.74
CA PHE A 298 -15.07 -19.23 -2.37
C PHE A 298 -14.82 -17.76 -2.76
N TYR A 299 -15.28 -17.34 -3.95
CA TYR A 299 -15.18 -15.97 -4.44
C TYR A 299 -16.02 -15.00 -3.61
N ALA A 300 -17.29 -15.33 -3.34
CA ALA A 300 -18.17 -14.51 -2.50
C ALA A 300 -17.55 -14.31 -1.10
N ASP A 301 -17.00 -15.38 -0.53
CA ASP A 301 -16.38 -15.42 0.79
C ASP A 301 -14.89 -15.02 0.77
N SER A 302 -14.38 -14.32 -0.25
CA SER A 302 -13.00 -13.83 -0.26
C SER A 302 -12.93 -12.30 -0.31
N LEU A 303 -11.87 -11.75 0.26
CA LEU A 303 -11.53 -10.33 0.25
C LEU A 303 -10.24 -10.10 -0.54
N VAL A 304 -10.11 -8.92 -1.13
CA VAL A 304 -8.78 -8.40 -1.51
C VAL A 304 -7.94 -8.32 -0.23
N GLY A 305 -6.70 -8.77 -0.27
CA GLY A 305 -5.85 -8.91 0.92
C GLY A 305 -5.87 -10.31 1.56
N ASP A 306 -6.75 -11.22 1.14
CA ASP A 306 -6.70 -12.61 1.63
C ASP A 306 -5.45 -13.34 1.12
N VAL A 307 -4.95 -14.29 1.92
CA VAL A 307 -3.68 -14.98 1.65
C VAL A 307 -3.90 -16.28 0.91
N VAL A 308 -3.10 -16.52 -0.13
CA VAL A 308 -2.97 -17.80 -0.81
C VAL A 308 -1.51 -18.27 -0.76
N ILE A 309 -1.25 -19.37 -0.05
CA ILE A 309 0.07 -19.98 0.04
C ILE A 309 0.10 -21.19 -0.89
N VAL A 310 1.07 -21.25 -1.79
CA VAL A 310 1.29 -22.43 -2.63
C VAL A 310 2.55 -23.15 -2.16
N LYS A 311 2.44 -24.45 -1.97
CA LYS A 311 3.56 -25.35 -1.64
C LYS A 311 3.55 -26.58 -2.54
N ASN A 312 4.70 -27.27 -2.56
CA ASN A 312 4.90 -28.53 -3.25
C ASN A 312 4.60 -28.50 -4.76
N SER A 313 4.65 -27.34 -5.40
CA SER A 313 4.67 -27.26 -6.86
C SER A 313 6.05 -27.66 -7.37
N VAL A 314 6.12 -28.30 -8.54
CA VAL A 314 7.39 -28.68 -9.18
C VAL A 314 8.20 -27.48 -9.69
N LYS A 315 7.65 -26.26 -9.61
CA LYS A 315 8.35 -25.03 -9.97
C LYS A 315 9.55 -24.78 -9.07
N LYS A 316 10.73 -24.66 -9.69
CA LYS A 316 12.01 -24.47 -8.99
C LYS A 316 12.35 -23.00 -8.77
N GLU A 317 11.85 -22.11 -9.63
CA GLU A 317 12.06 -20.69 -9.49
C GLU A 317 11.28 -20.15 -8.29
N THR A 318 11.91 -19.24 -7.55
CA THR A 318 11.26 -18.50 -6.47
C THR A 318 10.32 -17.45 -7.06
N LEU A 319 9.14 -17.30 -6.47
CA LEU A 319 8.27 -16.17 -6.75
C LEU A 319 9.03 -14.86 -6.46
N ASP A 320 9.15 -14.00 -7.46
CA ASP A 320 9.68 -12.66 -7.28
C ASP A 320 8.77 -11.90 -6.30
N PRO A 321 9.29 -11.41 -5.15
CA PRO A 321 8.48 -10.67 -4.19
C PRO A 321 7.86 -9.39 -4.74
N ALA A 322 8.43 -8.80 -5.82
CA ALA A 322 7.87 -7.65 -6.52
C ALA A 322 6.69 -8.03 -7.45
N ASN A 323 6.44 -9.33 -7.69
CA ASN A 323 5.36 -9.78 -8.54
C ASN A 323 4.00 -9.66 -7.83
N GLY A 324 3.32 -8.53 -8.02
CA GLY A 324 2.11 -8.22 -7.27
C GLY A 324 2.38 -8.04 -5.78
N LEU A 325 1.43 -8.42 -4.93
CA LEU A 325 1.52 -8.27 -3.48
C LEU A 325 2.23 -9.46 -2.80
N SER A 326 3.39 -9.85 -3.36
CA SER A 326 4.17 -11.03 -2.94
C SER A 326 5.26 -10.70 -1.90
N GLY A 327 5.21 -9.53 -1.27
CA GLY A 327 6.20 -9.06 -0.30
C GLY A 327 6.35 -9.92 0.96
N TRP A 328 5.37 -10.78 1.27
CA TRP A 328 5.46 -11.76 2.37
C TRP A 328 6.54 -12.84 2.16
N ASN A 329 7.08 -12.96 0.94
CA ASN A 329 8.22 -13.85 0.66
C ASN A 329 9.57 -13.22 1.01
N VAL A 330 9.61 -11.93 1.37
CA VAL A 330 10.82 -11.26 1.89
C VAL A 330 10.87 -11.47 3.41
N PRO A 331 11.96 -12.07 3.95
CA PRO A 331 12.13 -12.18 5.40
C PRO A 331 12.09 -10.79 6.04
N TRP A 332 11.43 -10.63 7.19
CA TRP A 332 11.26 -9.31 7.84
C TRP A 332 12.56 -8.55 8.08
N SER A 333 13.67 -9.24 8.38
CA SER A 333 15.01 -8.63 8.51
C SER A 333 15.54 -7.93 7.24
N LYS A 334 14.98 -8.27 6.08
CA LYS A 334 15.31 -7.70 4.76
C LYS A 334 14.18 -6.83 4.20
N TRP A 335 13.06 -6.76 4.90
CA TRP A 335 11.96 -5.85 4.59
C TRP A 335 12.36 -4.45 5.02
#